data_AF-A0AAV4VZ09-F1
#
_entry.id   AF-A0AAV4VZ09-F1
#
_cell.length_a   1.000
_cell.length_b   1.000
_cell.length_c   1.000
_cell.angle_alpha   90.00
_cell.angle_beta   90.00
_cell.angle_gamma   90.00
#
_symmetry.space_group_name_H-M   'P 1'
#
loop_
_entity.id
_entity.type
_entity.pdbx_description
1 polymer ?
#
loop_
_entity_poly.entity_id
_entity_poly.type
_entity_poly.pdbx_seq_one_letter_code
_entity_poly.pdbx_strand_id
1 'polypeptide(L)'
;MGKTREFFKALVRRKPVEVNLEDSKLNRCLTTIDLTALGIGSTLGLGIYVLAGQVASVKAGPSVILSFFIAAVASVFAGLCYAEFGARVPRAGSAYVYSYVTVGELMAFIIGWNLILEYVIGTASVARGYSGYIDALFNGTMQKRLQEVMPMNIQHVSEYPDFLAFGITLFLALLLCFGVKESSRFNNIFTVLNLGVVVFAIIAGSIKSDPANWKLSQSEVPKDAGVGGFFPFGISGMMSGAATCFYGFIGFDCIATTGEEVKNPQKSIPISIVLSLLFVFLAYFGVSTVQTLMVPYYLQDNSAPLPFVFEYVGWTSCKWVISIGALAGLSTSLLGAIFPLPVFCMPWVLMESFFAFWPKFIPATKHLSLQQQSRGFLLELWL
;
A
#
# COMPACT_ATOMS: atom_id res chain seq x y z
N MET A 1 41.31 -1.16 21.11
CA MET A 1 40.28 -2.12 21.58
C MET A 1 39.10 -1.46 22.32
N GLY A 2 39.28 -0.36 23.07
CA GLY A 2 38.14 0.31 23.75
C GLY A 2 37.11 0.95 22.80
N LYS A 3 37.57 1.70 21.79
CA LYS A 3 36.68 2.40 20.83
C LYS A 3 35.81 1.46 19.98
N THR A 4 36.32 0.29 19.60
CA THR A 4 35.52 -0.71 18.86
C THR A 4 34.45 -1.33 19.74
N ARG A 5 34.74 -1.60 21.02
CA ARG A 5 33.74 -2.14 21.96
C ARG A 5 32.66 -1.12 22.31
N GLU A 6 33.02 0.15 22.43
CA GLU A 6 32.08 1.28 22.59
C GLU A 6 31.19 1.43 21.35
N PHE A 7 31.76 1.33 20.15
CA PHE A 7 31.00 1.35 18.89
C PHE A 7 30.00 0.17 18.80
N PHE A 8 30.43 -1.06 19.11
CA PHE A 8 29.52 -2.21 19.16
C PHE A 8 28.44 -2.07 20.24
N LYS A 9 28.74 -1.47 21.40
CA LYS A 9 27.74 -1.17 22.43
C LYS A 9 26.74 -0.11 21.97
N ALA A 10 27.19 0.91 21.24
CA ALA A 10 26.31 1.92 20.66
C ALA A 10 25.35 1.31 19.63
N LEU A 11 25.82 0.41 18.75
CA LEU A 11 25.00 -0.26 17.74
C LEU A 11 23.90 -1.17 18.32
N VAL A 12 24.09 -1.68 19.54
CA VAL A 12 23.14 -2.58 20.22
C VAL A 12 22.31 -1.82 21.27
N ARG A 13 22.44 -0.49 21.35
CA ARG A 13 21.66 0.30 22.29
C ARG A 13 20.17 0.15 22.01
N ARG A 14 19.38 -0.04 23.08
CA ARG A 14 17.92 -0.11 23.05
C ARG A 14 17.33 1.14 23.67
N LYS A 15 16.19 1.61 23.16
CA LYS A 15 15.47 2.73 23.78
C LYS A 15 14.80 2.25 25.05
N PRO A 16 15.02 2.90 26.21
CA PRO A 16 14.21 2.61 27.38
C PRO A 16 12.75 2.94 27.06
N VAL A 17 11.85 2.01 27.39
CA VAL A 17 10.41 2.17 27.20
C VAL A 17 9.88 3.06 28.31
N GLU A 18 10.00 4.37 28.18
CA GLU A 18 9.27 5.31 29.02
C GLU A 18 7.83 5.37 28.51
N VAL A 19 6.91 4.69 29.19
CA VAL A 19 5.46 4.72 28.90
C VAL A 19 4.84 6.00 29.49
N ASN A 20 5.45 7.16 29.21
CA ASN A 20 4.80 8.44 29.49
C ASN A 20 3.96 8.83 28.28
N LEU A 21 2.70 8.42 28.35
CA LEU A 21 1.65 8.76 27.40
C LEU A 21 1.25 10.25 27.52
N GLU A 22 1.67 10.95 28.57
CA GLU A 22 1.35 12.36 28.84
C GLU A 22 2.23 13.37 28.07
N ASP A 23 3.37 12.93 27.52
CA ASP A 23 4.28 13.79 26.74
C ASP A 23 3.92 13.90 25.24
N SER A 24 2.82 13.27 24.80
CA SER A 24 2.41 13.36 23.40
C SER A 24 1.81 14.73 23.09
N LYS A 25 2.44 15.46 22.16
CA LYS A 25 1.95 16.73 21.64
C LYS A 25 0.74 16.56 20.70
N LEU A 26 0.34 15.32 20.38
CA LEU A 26 -0.74 15.00 19.45
C LEU A 26 -2.07 14.79 20.17
N ASN A 27 -3.15 15.26 19.56
CA ASN A 27 -4.48 15.15 20.16
C ASN A 27 -5.07 13.76 19.87
N ARG A 28 -5.56 13.08 20.92
CA ARG A 28 -6.15 11.74 20.79
C ARG A 28 -7.56 11.79 20.23
N CYS A 29 -7.67 11.85 18.91
CA CYS A 29 -8.94 11.95 18.21
C CYS A 29 -9.43 10.64 17.59
N LEU A 30 -8.53 9.69 17.30
CA LEU A 30 -8.87 8.48 16.52
C LEU A 30 -9.52 7.39 17.37
N THR A 31 -10.53 6.76 16.79
CA THR A 31 -11.27 5.61 17.33
C THR A 31 -10.93 4.32 16.58
N THR A 32 -11.34 3.16 17.11
CA THR A 32 -11.16 1.86 16.44
C THR A 32 -11.75 1.82 15.03
N ILE A 33 -12.85 2.52 14.79
CA ILE A 33 -13.48 2.58 13.46
C ILE A 33 -12.59 3.37 12.49
N ASP A 34 -12.07 4.51 12.94
CA ASP A 34 -11.16 5.34 12.14
C ASP A 34 -9.88 4.57 11.80
N LEU A 35 -9.35 3.82 12.76
CA LEU A 35 -8.18 2.96 12.54
C LEU A 35 -8.44 1.81 11.58
N THR A 36 -9.60 1.16 11.69
CA THR A 36 -9.98 0.08 10.77
C THR A 36 -10.18 0.65 9.36
N ALA A 37 -10.82 1.81 9.23
CA ALA A 37 -11.00 2.49 7.95
C ALA A 37 -9.68 3.00 7.35
N LEU A 38 -8.74 3.43 8.20
CA LEU A 38 -7.37 3.79 7.80
C LEU A 38 -6.62 2.56 7.27
N GLY A 39 -6.67 1.44 7.98
CA GLY A 39 -6.02 0.19 7.56
C GLY A 39 -6.63 -0.41 6.29
N ILE A 40 -7.96 -0.40 6.16
CA ILE A 40 -8.62 -0.83 4.91
C ILE A 40 -8.29 0.15 3.79
N GLY A 41 -8.34 1.46 4.03
CA GLY A 41 -8.08 2.48 3.03
C GLY A 41 -6.65 2.47 2.49
N SER A 42 -5.66 2.25 3.36
CA SER A 42 -4.25 2.15 2.98
C SER A 42 -3.96 0.88 2.16
N THR A 43 -4.54 -0.25 2.57
CA THR A 43 -4.26 -1.57 2.01
C THR A 43 -5.08 -1.86 0.74
N LEU A 44 -6.36 -1.45 0.74
CA LEU A 44 -7.32 -1.70 -0.35
C LEU A 44 -7.18 -0.60 -1.42
N GLY A 45 -6.11 -0.73 -2.21
CA GLY A 45 -5.80 0.16 -3.32
C GLY A 45 -5.45 -0.61 -4.59
N LEU A 46 -4.22 -0.43 -5.08
CA LEU A 46 -3.76 -1.02 -6.34
C LEU A 46 -3.93 -2.54 -6.41
N GLY A 47 -3.78 -3.21 -5.27
CA GLY A 47 -3.93 -4.66 -5.11
C GLY A 47 -5.21 -5.22 -5.75
N ILE A 48 -6.35 -4.59 -5.47
CA ILE A 48 -7.66 -5.15 -5.86
C ILE A 48 -8.00 -4.78 -7.29
N TYR A 49 -7.65 -3.55 -7.67
CA TYR A 49 -8.11 -2.94 -8.90
C TYR A 49 -7.24 -3.31 -10.10
N VAL A 50 -5.96 -3.62 -9.87
CA VAL A 50 -4.98 -3.90 -10.93
C VAL A 50 -4.27 -5.24 -10.72
N LEU A 51 -3.63 -5.47 -9.56
CA LEU A 51 -2.81 -6.67 -9.37
C LEU A 51 -3.63 -7.95 -9.46
N ALA A 52 -4.85 -7.98 -8.93
CA ALA A 52 -5.70 -9.16 -8.96
C ALA A 52 -5.89 -9.71 -10.38
N GLY A 53 -6.10 -8.83 -11.37
CA GLY A 53 -6.25 -9.25 -12.76
C GLY A 53 -4.96 -9.46 -13.51
N GLN A 54 -3.99 -8.60 -13.29
CA GLN A 54 -2.67 -8.75 -13.90
C GLN A 54 -2.03 -10.09 -13.50
N VAL A 55 -2.10 -10.46 -12.21
CA VAL A 55 -1.57 -11.74 -11.72
C VAL A 55 -2.39 -12.93 -12.24
N ALA A 56 -3.72 -12.78 -12.35
CA ALA A 56 -4.56 -13.79 -12.98
C ALA A 56 -4.16 -14.02 -14.43
N SER A 57 -3.95 -12.95 -15.22
CA SER A 57 -3.61 -13.08 -16.64
C SER A 57 -2.21 -13.64 -16.88
N VAL A 58 -1.22 -13.20 -16.09
CA VAL A 58 0.20 -13.42 -16.42
C VAL A 58 0.84 -14.58 -15.64
N LYS A 59 0.36 -14.90 -14.44
CA LYS A 59 1.08 -15.80 -13.52
C LYS A 59 0.27 -16.96 -12.96
N ALA A 60 -0.97 -16.73 -12.52
CA ALA A 60 -1.71 -17.69 -11.71
C ALA A 60 -2.97 -18.24 -12.39
N GLY A 61 -3.58 -17.51 -13.33
CA GLY A 61 -4.90 -17.88 -13.85
C GLY A 61 -5.98 -17.87 -12.76
N PRO A 62 -6.98 -18.77 -12.84
CA PRO A 62 -8.00 -18.93 -11.80
C PRO A 62 -7.44 -19.25 -10.41
N SER A 63 -6.26 -19.89 -10.34
CA SER A 63 -5.60 -20.19 -9.06
C SER A 63 -5.12 -18.96 -8.28
N VAL A 64 -5.26 -17.74 -8.84
CA VAL A 64 -4.99 -16.47 -8.13
C VAL A 64 -5.77 -16.35 -6.81
N ILE A 65 -6.92 -17.02 -6.71
CA ILE A 65 -7.74 -17.06 -5.49
C ILE A 65 -6.96 -17.74 -4.34
N LEU A 66 -6.26 -18.83 -4.66
CA LEU A 66 -5.36 -19.51 -3.71
C LEU A 66 -4.11 -18.68 -3.44
N SER A 67 -3.59 -17.96 -4.45
CA SER A 67 -2.48 -17.03 -4.27
C SER A 67 -2.81 -15.95 -3.23
N PHE A 68 -3.99 -15.33 -3.31
CA PHE A 68 -4.45 -14.37 -2.31
C PHE A 68 -4.70 -15.01 -0.95
N PHE A 69 -5.21 -16.25 -0.90
CA PHE A 69 -5.38 -16.97 0.37
C PHE A 69 -4.04 -17.22 1.08
N ILE A 70 -3.02 -17.69 0.37
CA ILE A 70 -1.68 -17.93 0.92
C ILE A 70 -1.05 -16.61 1.38
N ALA A 71 -1.16 -15.56 0.57
CA ALA A 71 -0.70 -14.22 0.93
C ALA A 71 -1.41 -13.70 2.20
N ALA A 72 -2.73 -13.87 2.30
CA ALA A 72 -3.51 -13.47 3.48
C ALA A 72 -3.07 -14.21 4.75
N VAL A 73 -2.84 -15.52 4.68
CA VAL A 73 -2.37 -16.30 5.83
C VAL A 73 -1.01 -15.77 6.33
N ALA A 74 -0.08 -15.50 5.41
CA ALA A 74 1.20 -14.90 5.75
C ALA A 74 1.04 -13.51 6.39
N SER A 75 0.18 -12.67 5.82
CA SER A 75 -0.11 -11.33 6.34
C SER A 75 -0.81 -11.34 7.69
N VAL A 76 -1.68 -12.34 7.97
CA VAL A 76 -2.33 -12.49 9.29
C VAL A 76 -1.30 -12.86 10.35
N PHE A 77 -0.38 -13.78 10.08
CA PHE A 77 0.69 -14.09 11.05
C PHE A 77 1.57 -12.87 11.33
N ALA A 78 1.96 -12.12 10.30
CA ALA A 78 2.68 -10.87 10.48
C ALA A 78 1.84 -9.84 11.28
N GLY A 79 0.58 -9.67 10.91
CA GLY A 79 -0.36 -8.74 11.56
C GLY A 79 -0.57 -9.03 13.03
N LEU A 80 -0.62 -10.30 13.44
CA LEU A 80 -0.71 -10.69 14.85
C LEU A 80 0.54 -10.28 15.64
N CYS A 81 1.74 -10.40 15.06
CA CYS A 81 2.96 -9.90 15.69
C CYS A 81 2.92 -8.37 15.84
N TYR A 82 2.47 -7.64 14.81
CA TYR A 82 2.30 -6.18 14.87
C TYR A 82 1.24 -5.77 15.91
N ALA A 83 0.15 -6.53 16.02
CA ALA A 83 -0.90 -6.30 17.02
C ALA A 83 -0.34 -6.44 18.45
N GLU A 84 0.46 -7.47 18.72
CA GLU A 84 1.12 -7.66 20.02
C GLU A 84 2.07 -6.50 20.35
N PHE A 85 2.87 -6.04 19.38
CA PHE A 85 3.78 -4.91 19.58
C PHE A 85 3.04 -3.58 19.74
N GLY A 86 2.01 -3.33 18.94
CA GLY A 86 1.18 -2.12 19.05
C GLY A 86 0.42 -2.02 20.37
N ALA A 87 0.03 -3.16 20.95
CA ALA A 87 -0.56 -3.20 22.28
C ALA A 87 0.45 -2.86 23.38
N ARG A 88 1.70 -3.32 23.25
CA ARG A 88 2.76 -3.18 24.27
C ARG A 88 3.49 -1.84 24.21
N VAL A 89 3.68 -1.30 23.01
CA VAL A 89 4.46 -0.08 22.76
C VAL A 89 3.58 0.90 21.97
N PRO A 90 2.65 1.61 22.64
CA PRO A 90 1.71 2.54 22.01
C PRO A 90 2.38 3.89 21.70
N ARG A 91 3.46 3.87 20.91
CA ARG A 91 4.16 5.06 20.40
C ARG A 91 4.09 5.10 18.88
N ALA A 92 4.17 6.30 18.32
CA ALA A 92 4.21 6.47 16.87
C ALA A 92 5.56 5.99 16.31
N GLY A 93 5.53 5.16 15.25
CA GLY A 93 6.73 4.74 14.53
C GLY A 93 6.82 3.26 14.12
N SER A 94 5.75 2.47 14.28
CA SER A 94 5.60 1.12 13.72
C SER A 94 6.85 0.23 13.90
N ALA A 95 7.25 -0.54 12.88
CA ALA A 95 8.32 -1.54 12.93
C ALA A 95 9.69 -0.98 13.35
N TYR A 96 9.97 0.29 13.05
CA TYR A 96 11.20 0.96 13.45
C TYR A 96 11.31 1.06 14.97
N VAL A 97 10.27 1.59 15.63
CA VAL A 97 10.26 1.75 17.09
C VAL A 97 10.25 0.38 17.76
N TYR A 98 9.49 -0.59 17.24
CA TYR A 98 9.44 -1.94 17.80
C TYR A 98 10.81 -2.62 17.75
N SER A 99 11.55 -2.46 16.65
CA SER A 99 12.88 -3.04 16.49
C SER A 99 13.93 -2.32 17.34
N TYR A 100 13.79 -1.00 17.51
CA TYR A 100 14.68 -0.21 18.36
C TYR A 100 14.54 -0.59 19.84
N VAL A 101 13.32 -0.93 20.27
CA VAL A 101 13.04 -1.39 21.64
C VAL A 101 13.50 -2.83 21.87
N THR A 102 13.28 -3.73 20.90
CA THR A 102 13.48 -5.17 21.11
C THR A 102 14.88 -5.66 20.75
N VAL A 103 15.44 -5.20 19.63
CA VAL A 103 16.70 -5.73 19.08
C VAL A 103 17.85 -4.78 19.37
N GLY A 104 17.74 -3.55 18.87
CA GLY A 104 18.75 -2.50 19.03
C GLY A 104 18.81 -1.54 17.85
N GLU A 105 19.63 -0.51 17.98
CA GLU A 105 19.73 0.63 17.07
C GLU A 105 20.11 0.26 15.63
N LEU A 106 21.04 -0.67 15.39
CA LEU A 106 21.45 -1.04 14.02
C LEU A 106 20.32 -1.70 13.22
N MET A 107 19.59 -2.65 13.83
CA MET A 107 18.48 -3.31 13.14
C MET A 107 17.32 -2.35 12.93
N ALA A 108 17.06 -1.47 13.90
CA ALA A 108 16.09 -0.41 13.73
C ALA A 108 16.47 0.52 12.57
N PHE A 109 17.75 0.89 12.44
CA PHE A 109 18.24 1.72 11.33
C PHE A 109 18.01 1.06 9.96
N ILE A 110 18.36 -0.23 9.82
CA ILE A 110 18.13 -0.97 8.56
C ILE A 110 16.63 -1.03 8.23
N ILE A 111 15.79 -1.34 9.22
CA ILE A 111 14.33 -1.41 9.04
C ILE A 111 13.76 -0.03 8.70
N GLY A 112 14.25 1.04 9.33
CA GLY A 112 13.84 2.41 9.03
C GLY A 112 14.12 2.81 7.57
N TRP A 113 15.31 2.50 7.05
CA TRP A 113 15.63 2.73 5.63
C TRP A 113 14.77 1.89 4.70
N ASN A 114 14.52 0.62 5.05
CA ASN A 114 13.67 -0.24 4.25
C ASN A 114 12.23 0.29 4.19
N LEU A 115 11.68 0.75 5.31
CA LEU A 115 10.35 1.36 5.36
C LEU A 115 10.27 2.61 4.46
N ILE A 116 11.27 3.50 4.49
CA ILE A 116 11.26 4.69 3.61
C ILE A 116 11.21 4.27 2.14
N LEU A 117 12.07 3.33 1.74
CA LEU A 117 12.09 2.82 0.37
C LEU A 117 10.76 2.14 0.01
N GLU A 118 10.19 1.35 0.91
CA GLU A 118 8.90 0.70 0.74
C GLU A 118 7.77 1.71 0.51
N TYR A 119 7.68 2.76 1.34
CA TYR A 119 6.64 3.78 1.20
C TYR A 119 6.82 4.64 -0.05
N VAL A 120 8.07 4.95 -0.45
CA VAL A 120 8.35 5.68 -1.71
C VAL A 120 7.97 4.85 -2.92
N ILE A 121 8.41 3.59 -2.98
CA ILE A 121 8.07 2.65 -4.07
C ILE A 121 6.58 2.37 -4.09
N GLY A 122 5.96 2.19 -2.91
CA GLY A 122 4.52 1.98 -2.76
C GLY A 122 3.70 3.15 -3.29
N THR A 123 4.05 4.37 -2.92
CA THR A 123 3.39 5.59 -3.40
C THR A 123 3.52 5.73 -4.92
N ALA A 124 4.73 5.53 -5.47
CA ALA A 124 4.97 5.60 -6.91
C ALA A 124 4.18 4.52 -7.68
N SER A 125 4.12 3.31 -7.15
CA SER A 125 3.35 2.19 -7.72
C SER A 125 1.85 2.48 -7.76
N VAL A 126 1.27 2.97 -6.66
CA VAL A 126 -0.16 3.31 -6.61
C VAL A 126 -0.46 4.49 -7.53
N ALA A 127 0.42 5.50 -7.60
CA ALA A 127 0.26 6.64 -8.50
C ALA A 127 0.30 6.21 -9.99
N ARG A 128 1.20 5.28 -10.34
CA ARG A 128 1.26 4.70 -11.69
C ARG A 128 -0.02 3.95 -12.04
N GLY A 129 -0.54 3.15 -11.11
CA GLY A 129 -1.82 2.46 -11.30
C GLY A 129 -3.00 3.41 -11.41
N TYR A 130 -2.98 4.53 -10.67
CA TYR A 130 -3.98 5.58 -10.79
C TYR A 130 -4.00 6.18 -12.21
N SER A 131 -2.82 6.52 -12.73
CA SER A 131 -2.68 7.04 -14.09
C SER A 131 -3.13 6.03 -15.14
N GLY A 132 -2.74 4.76 -15.00
CA GLY A 132 -3.19 3.67 -15.87
C GLY A 132 -4.71 3.48 -15.86
N TYR A 133 -5.36 3.64 -14.69
CA TYR A 133 -6.81 3.56 -14.58
C TYR A 133 -7.53 4.70 -15.29
N ILE A 134 -7.00 5.93 -15.16
CA ILE A 134 -7.53 7.09 -15.91
C ILE A 134 -7.33 6.90 -17.41
N ASP A 135 -6.15 6.45 -17.83
CA ASP A 135 -5.88 6.26 -19.25
C ASP A 135 -6.77 5.17 -19.86
N ALA A 136 -7.06 4.10 -19.12
CA ALA A 136 -8.03 3.09 -19.52
C ALA A 136 -9.46 3.65 -19.69
N LEU A 137 -9.86 4.64 -18.90
CA LEU A 137 -11.13 5.36 -19.10
C LEU A 137 -11.15 6.17 -20.40
N PHE A 138 -10.00 6.65 -20.85
CA PHE A 138 -9.82 7.37 -22.11
C PHE A 138 -9.30 6.46 -23.25
N ASN A 139 -9.53 5.14 -23.15
CA ASN A 139 -9.15 4.15 -24.17
C ASN A 139 -7.65 4.15 -24.55
N GLY A 140 -6.77 4.45 -23.59
CA GLY A 140 -5.31 4.45 -23.79
C GLY A 140 -4.79 5.65 -24.60
N THR A 141 -5.59 6.71 -24.74
CA THR A 141 -5.24 7.87 -25.56
C THR A 141 -4.07 8.65 -24.96
N MET A 142 -3.98 8.75 -23.64
CA MET A 142 -2.92 9.49 -22.96
C MET A 142 -1.57 8.77 -23.14
N GLN A 143 -1.51 7.45 -22.90
CA GLN A 143 -0.30 6.66 -23.13
C GLN A 143 0.18 6.76 -24.57
N LYS A 144 -0.71 6.56 -25.56
CA LYS A 144 -0.34 6.62 -26.99
C LYS A 144 0.25 7.98 -27.36
N ARG A 145 -0.38 9.07 -26.93
CA ARG A 145 0.10 10.43 -27.24
C ARG A 145 1.41 10.76 -26.54
N LEU A 146 1.62 10.30 -25.31
CA LEU A 146 2.88 10.52 -24.60
C LEU A 146 4.03 9.69 -25.18
N GLN A 147 3.76 8.45 -25.59
CA GLN A 147 4.73 7.62 -26.30
C GLN A 147 5.13 8.22 -27.66
N GLU A 148 4.19 8.85 -28.38
CA GLU A 148 4.48 9.56 -29.64
C GLU A 148 5.35 10.80 -29.43
N VAL A 149 5.08 11.59 -28.38
CA VAL A 149 5.74 12.88 -28.16
C VAL A 149 7.07 12.73 -27.40
N MET A 150 7.17 11.79 -26.46
CA MET A 150 8.38 11.57 -25.63
C MET A 150 8.61 10.07 -25.33
N PRO A 151 9.05 9.27 -26.32
CA PRO A 151 9.39 7.88 -26.10
C PRO A 151 10.68 7.76 -25.26
N MET A 152 10.60 7.03 -24.15
CA MET A 152 11.77 6.59 -23.38
C MET A 152 12.03 5.11 -23.68
N ASN A 153 13.05 4.83 -24.50
CA ASN A 153 13.33 3.47 -24.97
C ASN A 153 14.51 2.83 -24.20
N ILE A 154 14.51 2.97 -22.88
CA ILE A 154 15.55 2.42 -22.00
C ILE A 154 15.05 1.11 -21.41
N GLN A 155 15.83 0.04 -21.55
CA GLN A 155 15.51 -1.26 -20.98
C GLN A 155 15.36 -1.15 -19.45
N HIS A 156 14.23 -1.63 -18.92
CA HIS A 156 13.82 -1.55 -17.49
C HIS A 156 13.28 -0.20 -16.99
N VAL A 157 13.09 0.80 -17.86
CA VAL A 157 12.42 2.07 -17.52
C VAL A 157 11.06 2.14 -18.22
N SER A 158 10.13 2.91 -17.66
CA SER A 158 8.81 3.18 -18.29
C SER A 158 8.98 3.70 -19.72
N GLU A 159 8.11 3.26 -20.63
CA GLU A 159 8.10 3.64 -22.05
C GLU A 159 7.86 5.15 -22.28
N TYR A 160 7.27 5.83 -21.30
CA TYR A 160 6.99 7.27 -21.32
C TYR A 160 7.04 7.87 -19.91
N PRO A 161 7.30 9.19 -19.78
CA PRO A 161 7.20 9.89 -18.50
C PRO A 161 5.74 10.13 -18.13
N ASP A 162 5.33 9.65 -16.95
CA ASP A 162 3.94 9.72 -16.49
C ASP A 162 3.66 11.01 -15.68
N PHE A 163 3.33 12.10 -16.39
CA PHE A 163 3.03 13.39 -15.76
C PHE A 163 1.77 13.39 -14.91
N LEU A 164 0.80 12.52 -15.21
CA LEU A 164 -0.45 12.44 -14.45
C LEU A 164 -0.20 11.81 -13.09
N ALA A 165 0.55 10.71 -13.04
CA ALA A 165 0.98 10.10 -11.78
C ALA A 165 1.76 11.10 -10.92
N PHE A 166 2.70 11.85 -11.53
CA PHE A 166 3.45 12.90 -10.84
C PHE A 166 2.53 14.02 -10.30
N GLY A 167 1.64 14.55 -11.12
CA GLY A 167 0.73 15.63 -10.75
C GLY A 167 -0.23 15.24 -9.62
N ILE A 168 -0.79 14.03 -9.64
CA ILE A 168 -1.70 13.53 -8.60
C ILE A 168 -0.95 13.32 -7.29
N THR A 169 0.26 12.77 -7.35
CA THR A 169 1.09 12.59 -6.16
C THR A 169 1.42 13.93 -5.51
N LEU A 170 1.83 14.92 -6.31
CA LEU A 170 2.09 16.28 -5.82
C LEU A 170 0.83 16.94 -5.24
N PHE A 171 -0.31 16.78 -5.90
CA PHE A 171 -1.59 17.30 -5.42
C PHE A 171 -1.99 16.72 -4.05
N LEU A 172 -1.89 15.39 -3.89
CA LEU A 172 -2.21 14.74 -2.62
C LEU A 172 -1.20 15.06 -1.52
N ALA A 173 0.09 15.19 -1.87
CA ALA A 173 1.11 15.65 -0.93
C ALA A 173 0.82 17.08 -0.42
N LEU A 174 0.44 18.00 -1.31
CA LEU A 174 0.02 19.35 -0.94
C LEU A 174 -1.24 19.35 -0.07
N LEU A 175 -2.21 18.48 -0.36
CA LEU A 175 -3.43 18.33 0.45
C LEU A 175 -3.11 17.93 1.89
N LEU A 176 -2.15 17.03 2.09
CA LEU A 176 -1.70 16.63 3.43
C LEU A 176 -1.01 17.77 4.20
N CYS A 177 -0.39 18.74 3.52
CA CYS A 177 0.17 19.92 4.17
C CYS A 177 -0.88 20.84 4.82
N PHE A 178 -2.15 20.80 4.37
CA PHE A 178 -3.23 21.64 4.88
C PHE A 178 -3.88 21.13 6.19
N GLY A 179 -3.65 19.86 6.58
CA GLY A 179 -3.95 19.39 7.93
C GLY A 179 -4.56 17.97 8.04
N VAL A 180 -4.08 17.22 9.03
CA VAL A 180 -4.42 15.81 9.28
C VAL A 180 -5.86 15.57 9.72
N LYS A 181 -6.45 16.50 10.49
CA LYS A 181 -7.79 16.32 11.09
C LYS A 181 -8.91 16.29 10.04
N GLU A 182 -8.78 17.11 9.00
CA GLU A 182 -9.68 17.05 7.84
C GLU A 182 -9.40 15.80 7.01
N SER A 183 -8.11 15.47 6.79
CA SER A 183 -7.68 14.30 6.02
C SER A 183 -8.29 12.98 6.53
N SER A 184 -8.35 12.76 7.85
CA SER A 184 -8.94 11.53 8.41
C SER A 184 -10.44 11.39 8.11
N ARG A 185 -11.21 12.49 8.11
CA ARG A 185 -12.64 12.45 7.74
C ARG A 185 -12.83 12.11 6.27
N PHE A 186 -12.05 12.73 5.40
CA PHE A 186 -12.04 12.40 3.97
C PHE A 186 -11.67 10.94 3.72
N ASN A 187 -10.63 10.45 4.40
CA ASN A 187 -10.19 9.06 4.32
C ASN A 187 -11.32 8.09 4.67
N ASN A 188 -12.03 8.31 5.78
CA ASN A 188 -13.14 7.44 6.18
C ASN A 188 -14.25 7.41 5.12
N ILE A 189 -14.64 8.55 4.56
CA ILE A 189 -15.68 8.64 3.52
C ILE A 189 -15.25 7.86 2.29
N PHE A 190 -14.02 8.07 1.81
CA PHE A 190 -13.51 7.37 0.64
C PHE A 190 -13.33 5.87 0.88
N THR A 191 -12.90 5.44 2.07
CA THR A 191 -12.83 4.00 2.43
C THR A 191 -14.21 3.35 2.40
N VAL A 192 -15.23 4.00 2.96
CA VAL A 192 -16.61 3.46 2.95
C VAL A 192 -17.14 3.35 1.53
N LEU A 193 -16.91 4.37 0.70
CA LEU A 193 -17.26 4.34 -0.71
C LEU A 193 -16.53 3.21 -1.44
N ASN A 194 -15.21 3.09 -1.23
CA ASN A 194 -14.36 2.08 -1.82
C ASN A 194 -14.84 0.66 -1.46
N LEU A 195 -15.11 0.40 -0.18
CA LEU A 195 -15.66 -0.88 0.28
C LEU A 195 -17.04 -1.16 -0.34
N GLY A 196 -17.90 -0.13 -0.47
CA GLY A 196 -19.18 -0.23 -1.15
C GLY A 196 -19.04 -0.64 -2.61
N VAL A 197 -18.08 -0.08 -3.34
CA VAL A 197 -17.81 -0.43 -4.74
C VAL A 197 -17.25 -1.84 -4.88
N VAL A 198 -16.40 -2.29 -3.96
CA VAL A 198 -15.92 -3.68 -3.92
C VAL A 198 -17.08 -4.65 -3.73
N VAL A 199 -17.95 -4.40 -2.74
CA VAL A 199 -19.13 -5.24 -2.50
C VAL A 199 -20.05 -5.24 -3.72
N PHE A 200 -20.27 -4.07 -4.33
CA PHE A 200 -21.01 -3.96 -5.58
C PHE A 200 -20.39 -4.79 -6.71
N ALA A 201 -19.07 -4.72 -6.90
CA ALA A 201 -18.38 -5.50 -7.94
C ALA A 201 -18.53 -7.02 -7.71
N ILE A 202 -18.43 -7.48 -6.46
CA ILE A 202 -18.63 -8.89 -6.11
C ILE A 202 -20.07 -9.33 -6.42
N ILE A 203 -21.07 -8.55 -6.00
CA ILE A 203 -22.49 -8.88 -6.24
C ILE A 203 -22.80 -8.85 -7.74
N ALA A 204 -22.47 -7.74 -8.42
CA ALA A 204 -22.78 -7.55 -9.83
C ALA A 204 -22.09 -8.59 -10.70
N GLY A 205 -20.82 -8.90 -10.42
CA GLY A 205 -20.10 -9.90 -11.20
C GLY A 205 -20.49 -11.34 -10.87
N SER A 206 -20.98 -11.63 -9.67
CA SER A 206 -21.54 -12.97 -9.35
C SER A 206 -22.72 -13.35 -10.25
N ILE A 207 -23.52 -12.36 -10.69
CA ILE A 207 -24.68 -12.56 -11.59
C ILE A 207 -24.24 -13.02 -12.99
N LYS A 208 -23.02 -12.65 -13.40
CA LYS A 208 -22.45 -12.91 -14.74
C LYS A 208 -21.26 -13.86 -14.71
N SER A 209 -21.11 -14.60 -13.61
CA SER A 209 -20.04 -15.57 -13.42
C SER A 209 -20.36 -16.88 -14.15
N ASP A 210 -19.42 -17.36 -14.97
CA ASP A 210 -19.52 -18.65 -15.65
C ASP A 210 -18.42 -19.61 -15.16
N PRO A 211 -18.77 -20.70 -14.45
CA PRO A 211 -17.81 -21.73 -14.04
C PRO A 211 -17.05 -22.40 -15.18
N ALA A 212 -17.52 -22.30 -16.42
CA ALA A 212 -16.81 -22.78 -17.60
C ALA A 212 -15.44 -22.11 -17.76
N ASN A 213 -15.30 -20.84 -17.36
CA ASN A 213 -14.05 -20.09 -17.44
C ASN A 213 -12.92 -20.67 -16.56
N TRP A 214 -13.24 -21.50 -15.57
CA TRP A 214 -12.24 -22.22 -14.77
C TRP A 214 -11.89 -23.61 -15.32
N LYS A 215 -12.65 -24.10 -16.31
CA LYS A 215 -12.49 -25.43 -16.91
C LYS A 215 -12.02 -25.37 -18.37
N LEU A 216 -11.48 -24.22 -18.78
CA LEU A 216 -10.96 -24.00 -20.13
C LEU A 216 -9.96 -25.09 -20.53
N SER A 217 -10.16 -25.72 -21.68
CA SER A 217 -9.25 -26.74 -22.18
C SER A 217 -8.03 -26.10 -22.85
N GLN A 218 -6.92 -26.85 -22.95
CA GLN A 218 -5.69 -26.39 -23.61
C GLN A 218 -5.92 -25.95 -25.07
N SER A 219 -6.95 -26.49 -25.74
CA SER A 219 -7.32 -26.11 -27.11
C SER A 219 -7.99 -24.74 -27.24
N GLU A 220 -8.56 -24.21 -26.14
CA GLU A 220 -9.31 -22.95 -26.12
C GLU A 220 -8.45 -21.76 -25.63
N VAL A 221 -7.22 -22.05 -25.22
CA VAL A 221 -6.30 -21.11 -24.60
C VAL A 221 -5.16 -20.79 -25.58
N PRO A 222 -4.73 -19.53 -25.72
CA PRO A 222 -3.55 -19.17 -26.50
C PRO A 222 -2.30 -19.94 -26.03
N LYS A 223 -1.39 -20.26 -26.95
CA LYS A 223 -0.16 -21.03 -26.63
C LYS A 223 0.67 -20.41 -25.50
N ASP A 224 0.59 -19.10 -25.33
CA ASP A 224 1.36 -18.34 -24.34
C ASP A 224 0.65 -18.20 -22.98
N ALA A 225 -0.60 -18.64 -22.87
CA ALA A 225 -1.43 -18.51 -21.67
C ALA A 225 -1.50 -19.79 -20.81
N GLY A 226 -0.68 -20.81 -21.12
CA GLY A 226 -0.57 -22.02 -20.30
C GLY A 226 -1.51 -23.15 -20.73
N VAL A 227 -1.71 -24.13 -19.84
CA VAL A 227 -2.44 -25.39 -20.16
C VAL A 227 -3.96 -25.31 -19.97
N GLY A 228 -4.49 -24.16 -19.57
CA GLY A 228 -5.89 -24.01 -19.20
C GLY A 228 -6.25 -24.61 -17.85
N GLY A 229 -7.55 -24.68 -17.56
CA GLY A 229 -8.10 -25.14 -16.29
C GLY A 229 -7.85 -24.17 -15.12
N PHE A 230 -7.92 -24.69 -13.90
CA PHE A 230 -7.76 -23.89 -12.69
C PHE A 230 -6.29 -23.50 -12.42
N PHE A 231 -5.34 -24.34 -12.84
CA PHE A 231 -3.89 -24.13 -12.66
C PHE A 231 -3.15 -24.04 -14.01
N PRO A 232 -3.40 -23.01 -14.83
CA PRO A 232 -2.82 -22.93 -16.17
C PRO A 232 -1.29 -22.81 -16.18
N PHE A 233 -0.71 -22.26 -15.11
CA PHE A 233 0.74 -22.12 -14.91
C PHE A 233 1.28 -23.07 -13.82
N GLY A 234 0.48 -24.05 -13.41
CA GLY A 234 0.79 -24.99 -12.33
C GLY A 234 0.93 -24.34 -10.95
N ILE A 235 1.38 -25.14 -9.98
CA ILE A 235 1.57 -24.70 -8.59
C ILE A 235 2.68 -23.64 -8.47
N SER A 236 3.70 -23.71 -9.34
CA SER A 236 4.79 -22.72 -9.38
C SER A 236 4.25 -21.32 -9.73
N GLY A 237 3.39 -21.21 -10.74
CA GLY A 237 2.74 -19.95 -11.12
C GLY A 237 1.84 -19.40 -10.01
N MET A 238 1.06 -20.27 -9.35
CA MET A 238 0.26 -19.91 -8.18
C MET A 238 1.12 -19.34 -7.03
N MET A 239 2.24 -19.97 -6.71
CA MET A 239 3.14 -19.50 -5.64
C MET A 239 3.85 -18.19 -5.99
N SER A 240 4.30 -18.04 -7.25
CA SER A 240 4.85 -16.76 -7.75
C SER A 240 3.80 -15.65 -7.74
N GLY A 241 2.55 -15.99 -8.07
CA GLY A 241 1.39 -15.13 -7.92
C GLY A 241 1.17 -14.73 -6.47
N ALA A 242 1.30 -15.64 -5.51
CA ALA A 242 1.12 -15.36 -4.08
C ALA A 242 2.15 -14.34 -3.57
N ALA A 243 3.42 -14.48 -3.97
CA ALA A 243 4.46 -13.50 -3.63
C ALA A 243 4.13 -12.10 -4.19
N THR A 244 3.53 -12.03 -5.38
CA THR A 244 3.09 -10.76 -5.98
C THR A 244 1.85 -10.21 -5.27
N CYS A 245 0.88 -11.07 -4.92
CA CYS A 245 -0.34 -10.71 -4.21
C CYS A 245 -0.08 -10.22 -2.78
N PHE A 246 1.04 -10.62 -2.17
CA PHE A 246 1.45 -10.12 -0.85
C PHE A 246 1.58 -8.59 -0.83
N TYR A 247 1.98 -7.98 -1.95
CA TYR A 247 1.98 -6.52 -2.10
C TYR A 247 0.61 -5.89 -1.82
N GLY A 248 -0.48 -6.57 -2.19
CA GLY A 248 -1.84 -6.10 -1.90
C GLY A 248 -2.18 -6.04 -0.41
N PHE A 249 -1.45 -6.76 0.45
CA PHE A 249 -1.67 -6.73 1.89
C PHE A 249 -0.75 -5.74 2.63
N ILE A 250 0.13 -5.04 1.92
CA ILE A 250 0.95 -3.98 2.52
C ILE A 250 0.06 -2.78 2.84
N GLY A 251 0.23 -2.19 4.04
CA GLY A 251 -0.51 -1.00 4.46
C GLY A 251 -1.18 -1.12 5.83
N PHE A 252 -1.39 -2.33 6.39
CA PHE A 252 -1.99 -2.47 7.73
C PHE A 252 -1.07 -1.91 8.84
N ASP A 253 0.23 -1.81 8.59
CA ASP A 253 1.25 -1.28 9.49
C ASP A 253 1.12 0.24 9.69
N CYS A 254 0.39 0.94 8.83
CA CYS A 254 0.03 2.35 9.06
C CYS A 254 -0.86 2.52 10.30
N ILE A 255 -1.61 1.50 10.71
CA ILE A 255 -2.40 1.54 11.97
C ILE A 255 -1.43 1.69 13.15
N ALA A 256 -0.29 1.00 13.11
CA ALA A 256 0.72 1.03 14.16
C ALA A 256 1.46 2.38 14.25
N THR A 257 1.48 3.20 13.19
CA THR A 257 2.11 4.54 13.23
C THR A 257 1.24 5.56 13.96
N THR A 258 -0.08 5.37 13.98
CA THR A 258 -1.03 6.31 14.59
C THR A 258 -1.18 6.19 16.11
N GLY A 259 -0.39 5.33 16.78
CA GLY A 259 -0.64 4.96 18.19
C GLY A 259 -0.71 6.12 19.19
N GLU A 260 -0.11 7.27 18.89
CA GLU A 260 -0.17 8.48 19.73
C GLU A 260 -1.47 9.29 19.55
N GLU A 261 -2.17 9.14 18.42
CA GLU A 261 -3.41 9.84 18.07
C GLU A 261 -4.67 9.05 18.47
N VAL A 262 -4.51 7.83 18.99
CA VAL A 262 -5.61 6.93 19.34
C VAL A 262 -6.03 7.11 20.80
N LYS A 263 -7.34 7.12 21.07
CA LYS A 263 -7.88 7.22 22.43
C LYS A 263 -7.49 6.06 23.34
N ASN A 264 -7.57 4.82 22.83
CA ASN A 264 -7.20 3.60 23.55
C ASN A 264 -6.32 2.70 22.65
N PRO A 265 -5.02 2.99 22.52
CA PRO A 265 -4.15 2.30 21.58
C PRO A 265 -3.98 0.81 21.90
N GLN A 266 -3.93 0.44 23.19
CA GLN A 266 -3.66 -0.95 23.62
C GLN A 266 -4.73 -1.94 23.16
N LYS A 267 -5.98 -1.49 23.01
CA LYS A 267 -7.08 -2.32 22.50
C LYS A 267 -7.41 -2.01 21.04
N SER A 268 -7.40 -0.75 20.64
CA SER A 268 -7.89 -0.34 19.33
C SER A 268 -6.94 -0.74 18.21
N ILE A 269 -5.61 -0.66 18.41
CA ILE A 269 -4.63 -1.02 17.38
C ILE A 269 -4.72 -2.52 17.04
N PRO A 270 -4.65 -3.46 18.01
CA PRO A 270 -4.75 -4.90 17.70
C PRO A 270 -6.04 -5.27 16.98
N ILE A 271 -7.18 -4.77 17.47
CA ILE A 271 -8.49 -5.06 16.90
C ILE A 271 -8.57 -4.53 15.46
N SER A 272 -8.07 -3.33 15.22
CA SER A 272 -8.13 -2.71 13.88
C SER A 272 -7.26 -3.44 12.87
N ILE A 273 -6.06 -3.90 13.25
CA ILE A 273 -5.16 -4.68 12.36
C ILE A 273 -5.84 -5.98 11.91
N VAL A 274 -6.41 -6.74 12.86
CA VAL A 274 -7.04 -8.03 12.55
C VAL A 274 -8.30 -7.81 11.70
N LEU A 275 -9.14 -6.83 12.06
CA LEU A 275 -10.34 -6.51 11.29
C LEU A 275 -10.01 -6.03 9.88
N SER A 276 -9.03 -5.12 9.71
CA SER A 276 -8.65 -4.61 8.40
C SER A 276 -8.13 -5.74 7.50
N LEU A 277 -7.26 -6.61 8.02
CA LEU A 277 -6.73 -7.75 7.28
C LEU A 277 -7.84 -8.73 6.86
N LEU A 278 -8.82 -8.98 7.73
CA LEU A 278 -9.95 -9.85 7.42
C LEU A 278 -10.81 -9.27 6.28
N PHE A 279 -11.18 -7.99 6.36
CA PHE A 279 -11.98 -7.34 5.31
C PHE A 279 -11.24 -7.28 3.98
N VAL A 280 -9.94 -6.97 4.01
CA VAL A 280 -9.08 -6.95 2.82
C VAL A 280 -8.97 -8.35 2.20
N PHE A 281 -8.81 -9.40 3.00
CA PHE A 281 -8.81 -10.77 2.52
C PHE A 281 -10.12 -11.13 1.82
N LEU A 282 -11.27 -10.85 2.44
CA LEU A 282 -12.58 -11.14 1.86
C LEU A 282 -12.80 -10.36 0.55
N ALA A 283 -12.37 -9.10 0.50
CA ALA A 283 -12.43 -8.27 -0.68
C ALA A 283 -11.59 -8.85 -1.83
N TYR A 284 -10.30 -9.17 -1.58
CA TYR A 284 -9.42 -9.75 -2.61
C TYR A 284 -9.88 -11.11 -3.08
N PHE A 285 -10.27 -11.99 -2.16
CA PHE A 285 -10.77 -13.32 -2.49
C PHE A 285 -12.06 -13.23 -3.33
N GLY A 286 -13.00 -12.37 -2.93
CA GLY A 286 -14.25 -12.17 -3.65
C GLY A 286 -14.07 -11.59 -5.05
N VAL A 287 -13.32 -10.49 -5.18
CA VAL A 287 -13.10 -9.83 -6.47
C VAL A 287 -12.31 -10.73 -7.43
N SER A 288 -11.25 -11.39 -6.95
CA SER A 288 -10.48 -12.32 -7.81
C SER A 288 -11.30 -13.51 -8.29
N THR A 289 -12.18 -14.05 -7.43
CA THR A 289 -13.12 -15.12 -7.79
C THR A 289 -14.05 -14.67 -8.90
N VAL A 290 -14.73 -13.55 -8.70
CA VAL A 290 -15.71 -13.02 -9.65
C VAL A 290 -15.05 -12.62 -10.97
N GLN A 291 -13.91 -11.96 -10.93
CA GLN A 291 -13.21 -11.48 -12.12
C GLN A 291 -12.73 -12.64 -13.01
N THR A 292 -12.20 -13.72 -12.43
CA THR A 292 -11.77 -14.92 -13.18
C THR A 292 -12.93 -15.80 -13.65
N LEU A 293 -14.11 -15.70 -13.02
CA LEU A 293 -15.33 -16.38 -13.47
C LEU A 293 -16.09 -15.62 -14.56
N MET A 294 -16.02 -14.29 -14.58
CA MET A 294 -16.71 -13.49 -15.59
C MET A 294 -16.02 -13.56 -16.96
N VAL A 295 -14.69 -13.50 -16.97
CA VAL A 295 -13.88 -13.43 -18.19
C VAL A 295 -12.69 -14.38 -18.09
N PRO A 296 -12.36 -15.12 -19.17
CA PRO A 296 -11.15 -15.93 -19.24
C PRO A 296 -9.91 -15.16 -18.79
N TYR A 297 -9.08 -15.78 -17.95
CA TYR A 297 -7.95 -15.11 -17.30
C TYR A 297 -6.99 -14.44 -18.29
N TYR A 298 -6.80 -15.00 -19.49
CA TYR A 298 -5.88 -14.49 -20.52
C TYR A 298 -6.40 -13.27 -21.30
N LEU A 299 -7.68 -12.90 -21.16
CA LEU A 299 -8.27 -11.72 -21.82
C LEU A 299 -8.25 -10.47 -20.93
N GLN A 300 -7.81 -10.58 -19.67
CA GLN A 300 -7.88 -9.46 -18.73
C GLN A 300 -6.86 -8.38 -19.09
N ASP A 301 -7.30 -7.12 -19.05
CA ASP A 301 -6.40 -6.00 -19.26
C ASP A 301 -5.40 -5.85 -18.10
N ASN A 302 -4.15 -5.50 -18.42
CA ASN A 302 -3.09 -5.38 -17.42
C ASN A 302 -3.17 -4.08 -16.60
N SER A 303 -3.79 -3.02 -17.13
CA SER A 303 -3.82 -1.69 -16.50
C SER A 303 -5.11 -1.47 -15.70
N ALA A 304 -6.24 -1.91 -16.22
CA ALA A 304 -7.56 -1.79 -15.60
C ALA A 304 -8.41 -3.06 -15.83
N PRO A 305 -8.06 -4.19 -15.18
CA PRO A 305 -8.75 -5.46 -15.38
C PRO A 305 -10.20 -5.42 -14.93
N LEU A 306 -10.50 -4.82 -13.78
CA LEU A 306 -11.85 -4.88 -13.21
C LEU A 306 -12.89 -4.14 -14.08
N PRO A 307 -12.68 -2.88 -14.54
CA PRO A 307 -13.62 -2.19 -15.42
C PRO A 307 -13.72 -2.86 -16.79
N PHE A 308 -12.60 -3.39 -17.31
CA PHE A 308 -12.56 -4.12 -18.57
C PHE A 308 -13.47 -5.35 -18.55
N VAL A 309 -13.48 -6.11 -17.45
CA VAL A 309 -14.34 -7.30 -17.31
C VAL A 309 -15.83 -6.94 -17.38
N PHE A 310 -16.26 -5.82 -16.78
CA PHE A 310 -17.65 -5.37 -16.90
C PHE A 310 -17.99 -4.80 -18.28
N GLU A 311 -17.02 -4.20 -18.97
CA GLU A 311 -17.18 -3.76 -20.35
C GLU A 311 -17.35 -4.94 -21.31
N TYR A 312 -16.54 -5.98 -21.15
CA TYR A 312 -16.60 -7.20 -21.95
C TYR A 312 -17.96 -7.90 -21.85
N VAL A 313 -18.57 -7.88 -20.67
CA VAL A 313 -19.91 -8.47 -20.42
C VAL A 313 -21.05 -7.54 -20.90
N GLY A 314 -20.74 -6.34 -21.40
CA GLY A 314 -21.70 -5.36 -21.91
C GLY A 314 -22.38 -4.51 -20.83
N TRP A 315 -21.84 -4.48 -19.61
CA TRP A 315 -22.39 -3.73 -18.47
C TRP A 315 -21.64 -2.40 -18.27
N THR A 316 -21.78 -1.50 -19.26
CA THR A 316 -21.07 -0.21 -19.27
C THR A 316 -21.40 0.68 -18.07
N SER A 317 -22.63 0.62 -17.54
CA SER A 317 -22.98 1.36 -16.31
C SER A 317 -22.17 0.89 -15.10
N CYS A 318 -21.93 -0.42 -14.99
CA CYS A 318 -21.11 -0.99 -13.92
C CYS A 318 -19.64 -0.61 -14.07
N LYS A 319 -19.12 -0.57 -15.31
CA LYS A 319 -17.77 -0.06 -15.61
C LYS A 319 -17.57 1.33 -14.97
N TRP A 320 -18.48 2.27 -15.22
CA TRP A 320 -18.36 3.64 -14.69
C TRP A 320 -18.40 3.72 -13.16
N VAL A 321 -19.33 2.98 -12.52
CA VAL A 321 -19.43 2.94 -11.06
C VAL A 321 -18.13 2.41 -10.45
N ILE A 322 -17.60 1.32 -11.01
CA ILE A 322 -16.38 0.68 -10.53
C ILE A 322 -15.17 1.58 -10.79
N SER A 323 -15.08 2.22 -11.95
CA SER A 323 -13.97 3.11 -12.26
C SER A 323 -13.92 4.32 -11.33
N ILE A 324 -15.06 4.97 -11.07
CA ILE A 324 -15.12 6.10 -10.13
C ILE A 324 -14.75 5.65 -8.72
N GLY A 325 -15.26 4.48 -8.30
CA GLY A 325 -14.91 3.89 -7.01
C GLY A 325 -13.45 3.51 -6.87
N ALA A 326 -12.85 2.97 -7.93
CA ALA A 326 -11.44 2.63 -7.99
C ALA A 326 -10.56 3.88 -7.86
N LEU A 327 -10.91 4.98 -8.53
CA LEU A 327 -10.19 6.25 -8.38
C LEU A 327 -10.29 6.77 -6.94
N ALA A 328 -11.46 6.69 -6.31
CA ALA A 328 -11.62 7.05 -4.90
C ALA A 328 -10.80 6.13 -3.97
N GLY A 329 -10.79 4.81 -4.22
CA GLY A 329 -10.02 3.84 -3.47
C GLY A 329 -8.51 4.04 -3.61
N LEU A 330 -8.02 4.25 -4.83
CA LEU A 330 -6.61 4.54 -5.10
C LEU A 330 -6.17 5.88 -4.49
N SER A 331 -7.03 6.90 -4.48
CA SER A 331 -6.78 8.16 -3.74
C SER A 331 -6.62 7.91 -2.24
N THR A 332 -7.47 7.05 -1.66
CA THR A 332 -7.39 6.68 -0.24
C THR A 332 -6.08 5.95 0.08
N SER A 333 -5.71 4.99 -0.77
CA SER A 333 -4.47 4.25 -0.61
C SER A 333 -3.22 5.14 -0.76
N LEU A 334 -3.24 6.09 -1.71
CA LEU A 334 -2.19 7.11 -1.83
C LEU A 334 -2.08 7.99 -0.59
N LEU A 335 -3.21 8.47 -0.05
CA LEU A 335 -3.20 9.23 1.21
C LEU A 335 -2.65 8.38 2.36
N GLY A 336 -3.05 7.11 2.44
CA GLY A 336 -2.56 6.16 3.44
C GLY A 336 -1.06 5.83 3.31
N ALA A 337 -0.51 5.88 2.11
CA ALA A 337 0.93 5.69 1.86
C ALA A 337 1.74 6.95 2.15
N ILE A 338 1.22 8.13 1.83
CA ILE A 338 1.93 9.41 2.06
C ILE A 338 1.82 9.83 3.54
N PHE A 339 0.75 9.45 4.23
CA PHE A 339 0.49 9.85 5.62
C PHE A 339 1.59 9.44 6.62
N PRO A 340 2.15 8.21 6.58
CA PRO A 340 3.24 7.79 7.47
C PRO A 340 4.61 8.40 7.13
N LEU A 341 4.85 8.86 5.89
CA LEU A 341 6.16 9.32 5.45
C LEU A 341 6.77 10.42 6.34
N PRO A 342 6.04 11.50 6.73
CA PRO A 342 6.56 12.49 7.66
C PRO A 342 6.94 11.91 9.03
N VAL A 343 6.18 10.95 9.54
CA VAL A 343 6.45 10.30 10.85
C VAL A 343 7.74 9.49 10.80
N PHE A 344 8.04 8.87 9.66
CA PHE A 344 9.31 8.17 9.48
C PHE A 344 10.48 9.13 9.27
N CYS A 345 10.30 10.27 8.62
CA CYS A 345 11.35 11.27 8.39
C CYS A 345 11.64 12.16 9.63
N MET A 346 10.65 12.42 10.49
CA MET A 346 10.81 13.32 11.65
C MET A 346 11.85 12.87 12.70
N PRO A 347 11.94 11.57 13.07
CA PRO A 347 13.03 11.07 13.91
C PRO A 347 14.42 11.33 13.29
N TRP A 348 14.52 11.54 11.98
CA TRP A 348 15.80 11.78 11.29
C TRP A 348 16.28 13.23 11.39
N VAL A 349 15.38 14.21 11.46
CA VAL A 349 15.74 15.59 11.84
C VAL A 349 16.38 15.63 13.24
N LEU A 350 16.04 14.64 14.09
CA LEU A 350 16.67 14.43 15.40
C LEU A 350 17.91 13.51 15.35
N MET A 351 18.07 12.68 14.30
CA MET A 351 19.28 11.88 14.01
C MET A 351 20.39 12.68 13.33
N GLU A 352 20.35 14.02 13.32
CA GLU A 352 21.59 14.83 13.28
C GLU A 352 22.61 14.31 14.32
N SER A 353 22.13 13.68 15.40
CA SER A 353 22.93 12.98 16.42
C SER A 353 23.77 11.81 15.90
N PHE A 354 23.35 11.10 14.83
CA PHE A 354 24.12 9.98 14.25
C PHE A 354 25.21 10.51 13.30
N PHE A 355 24.94 11.61 12.60
CA PHE A 355 25.93 12.35 11.80
C PHE A 355 26.83 13.29 12.64
N ALA A 356 26.51 13.53 13.92
CA ALA A 356 27.41 14.21 14.86
C ALA A 356 28.74 13.45 15.07
N PHE A 357 28.83 12.20 14.61
CA PHE A 357 30.08 11.44 14.53
C PHE A 357 31.00 11.86 13.36
N TRP A 358 30.56 12.79 12.49
CA TRP A 358 31.34 13.36 11.39
C TRP A 358 31.56 14.87 11.59
N PRO A 359 32.51 15.30 12.46
CA PRO A 359 32.50 16.64 13.03
C PRO A 359 33.03 17.77 12.12
N LYS A 360 33.08 17.59 10.79
CA LYS A 360 33.89 18.48 9.93
C LYS A 360 33.17 19.49 9.03
N PHE A 361 31.84 19.55 8.96
CA PHE A 361 31.22 20.45 7.97
C PHE A 361 30.03 21.32 8.37
N ILE A 362 29.44 21.21 9.56
CA ILE A 362 28.29 22.08 9.90
C ILE A 362 28.37 22.54 11.36
N PRO A 363 28.49 23.86 11.64
CA PRO A 363 28.52 24.38 13.01
C PRO A 363 27.15 24.23 13.69
N ALA A 364 27.16 23.62 14.87
CA ALA A 364 26.01 23.50 15.75
C ALA A 364 25.65 24.86 16.35
N THR A 365 24.59 25.52 15.85
CA THR A 365 23.86 26.59 16.57
C THR A 365 22.55 26.92 15.85
N LYS A 366 21.48 26.15 16.14
CA LYS A 366 20.06 26.60 16.21
C LYS A 366 19.10 25.40 16.36
N HIS A 367 19.03 24.83 17.57
CA HIS A 367 18.17 23.68 17.88
C HIS A 367 16.68 24.00 18.13
N LEU A 368 16.18 25.20 17.81
CA LEU A 368 14.76 25.55 18.05
C LEU A 368 13.99 26.08 16.85
N SER A 369 14.62 26.32 15.69
CA SER A 369 13.92 26.80 14.48
C SER A 369 13.65 25.72 13.42
N LEU A 370 14.16 24.49 13.62
CA LEU A 370 14.11 23.41 12.62
C LEU A 370 12.72 22.74 12.47
N GLN A 371 11.80 22.93 13.42
CA GLN A 371 10.41 22.46 13.26
C GLN A 371 9.63 23.23 12.18
N GLN A 372 10.08 24.44 11.83
CA GLN A 372 9.52 25.23 10.74
C GLN A 372 10.26 24.96 9.41
N GLN A 373 11.50 24.46 9.49
CA GLN A 373 12.34 24.09 8.37
C GLN A 373 12.06 22.65 7.85
N SER A 374 11.45 21.79 8.67
CA SER A 374 11.01 20.45 8.25
C SER A 374 9.92 20.47 7.17
N ARG A 375 9.12 21.55 7.08
CA ARG A 375 8.23 21.79 5.93
C ARG A 375 8.99 22.09 4.63
N GLY A 376 10.19 22.66 4.72
CA GLY A 376 11.05 22.94 3.55
C GLY A 376 11.86 21.74 3.09
N PHE A 377 12.35 20.91 4.02
CA PHE A 377 13.11 19.69 3.68
C PHE A 377 12.22 18.61 3.04
N LEU A 378 10.92 18.57 3.39
CA LEU A 378 9.93 17.76 2.70
C LEU A 378 9.61 18.25 1.27
N LEU A 379 9.99 19.47 0.90
CA LEU A 379 9.90 19.94 -0.49
C LEU A 379 11.16 19.58 -1.29
N GLU A 380 12.33 19.54 -0.66
CA GLU A 380 13.61 19.17 -1.29
C GLU A 380 13.79 17.66 -1.50
N LEU A 381 13.07 16.81 -0.75
CA LEU A 381 13.07 15.36 -0.98
C LEU A 381 12.09 14.90 -2.07
N TRP A 382 11.23 15.81 -2.55
CA TRP A 382 10.19 15.57 -3.55
C TRP A 382 10.43 16.32 -4.88
N LEU A 383 11.48 17.14 -4.95
CA LEU A 383 12.05 17.73 -6.18
C LEU A 383 13.34 16.98 -6.53
#